data_AF-A0AAW6Q7N1-F1
#
_entry.id   AF-A0AAW6Q7N1-F1
#
_cell.length_a   1.000
_cell.length_b   1.000
_cell.length_c   1.000
_cell.angle_alpha   90.00
_cell.angle_beta   90.00
_cell.angle_gamma   90.00
#
_symmetry.space_group_name_H-M   'P 1'
#
loop_
_entity.id
_entity.type
_entity.pdbx_description
1 polymer ?
#
loop_
_entity_poly.entity_id
_entity_poly.type
_entity_poly.pdbx_seq_one_letter_code
_entity_poly.pdbx_strand_id
1 'polypeptide(L)'
;MRIKDWIKNSKLAKFIPFKLKSTLVFDSFGQRIDSRPVIIFHDTEQNYYYYIKTRDARLVNGWLTKYINAEILFPKLNKPNTLFTKDFYLDCSQIFYIHRSQLEELTKKYPETEILDSKELEFDQVEEMFNRIYQCLKLYTQPFIVISKVSYDSKTKITKSEVQYASDWNLEHDYSHVIKKTNKTKKIKKLEELKDKLKKDKDIVYVENFEIAFRKAWREYNEEKIYNLLFDWISEKRFIQRGLNSLEIIQKYKARLNPIVPINVDAVIIFASMFKKRDLAYELLATDYKFMLDWFKKNDLDMSMESFMQFRKSIQHAQGLTEVFYYDKLENQLEQDLSQLEEKHQQTQNQKIIRVELTYQNARLLAEKLIQDEDDEVEWLKSEVEEFKKFVAELK
;
A
#
# COMPACT_ATOMS: atom_id res chain seq x y z
N MET A 1 3.18 -3.08 -32.62
CA MET A 1 2.04 -3.04 -31.68
C MET A 1 2.44 -3.82 -30.44
N ARG A 2 2.46 -3.22 -29.24
CA ARG A 2 2.98 -3.89 -28.03
C ARG A 2 1.90 -4.84 -27.48
N ILE A 3 2.30 -5.95 -26.85
CA ILE A 3 1.41 -6.98 -26.28
C ILE A 3 0.37 -6.38 -25.29
N LYS A 4 0.69 -5.26 -24.64
CA LYS A 4 -0.23 -4.49 -23.78
C LYS A 4 -1.43 -3.88 -24.54
N ASP A 5 -1.26 -3.54 -25.81
CA ASP A 5 -2.31 -2.92 -26.64
C ASP A 5 -3.36 -3.94 -27.10
N TRP A 6 -3.00 -5.23 -27.14
CA TRP A 6 -3.93 -6.31 -27.50
C TRP A 6 -4.87 -6.65 -26.33
N ILE A 7 -4.38 -6.66 -25.09
CA ILE A 7 -5.20 -6.95 -23.89
C ILE A 7 -6.18 -5.81 -23.59
N LYS A 8 -5.78 -4.54 -23.80
CA LYS A 8 -6.69 -3.38 -23.63
C LYS A 8 -7.93 -3.44 -24.53
N ASN A 9 -7.82 -4.14 -25.66
CA ASN A 9 -8.91 -4.36 -26.61
C ASN A 9 -9.38 -5.83 -26.67
N SER A 10 -8.94 -6.68 -25.72
CA SER A 10 -9.32 -8.08 -25.69
C SER A 10 -10.46 -8.33 -24.71
N LYS A 11 -11.16 -9.43 -24.98
CA LYS A 11 -12.16 -10.08 -24.13
C LYS A 11 -11.67 -10.46 -22.71
N LEU A 12 -10.38 -10.27 -22.40
CA LEU A 12 -9.71 -10.67 -21.15
C LEU A 12 -9.07 -9.48 -20.43
N ALA A 13 -9.57 -8.26 -20.67
CA ALA A 13 -9.13 -7.09 -19.93
C ALA A 13 -9.40 -7.24 -18.42
N LYS A 14 -8.51 -6.67 -17.59
CA LYS A 14 -8.65 -6.68 -16.13
C LYS A 14 -9.93 -5.95 -15.72
N PHE A 15 -10.56 -6.42 -14.65
CA PHE A 15 -11.77 -5.85 -14.04
C PHE A 15 -13.00 -5.85 -14.95
N ILE A 16 -12.97 -6.62 -16.05
CA ILE A 16 -14.17 -6.88 -16.86
C ILE A 16 -14.70 -8.27 -16.52
N PRO A 17 -15.96 -8.38 -16.04
CA PRO A 17 -16.59 -9.68 -15.84
C PRO A 17 -16.70 -10.44 -17.17
N PHE A 18 -16.42 -11.73 -17.14
CA PHE A 18 -16.70 -12.62 -18.28
C PHE A 18 -17.20 -13.98 -17.79
N LYS A 19 -17.90 -14.70 -18.66
CA LYS A 19 -18.43 -16.05 -18.36
C LYS A 19 -18.13 -16.99 -19.53
N LEU A 20 -17.57 -18.15 -19.22
CA LEU A 20 -17.33 -19.23 -20.19
C LEU A 20 -18.35 -20.34 -20.00
N LYS A 21 -18.73 -21.02 -21.10
CA LYS A 21 -19.58 -22.23 -21.02
C LYS A 21 -18.95 -23.33 -20.18
N SER A 22 -17.65 -23.56 -20.36
CA SER A 22 -16.85 -24.44 -19.51
C SER A 22 -16.60 -23.77 -18.15
N THR A 23 -16.69 -24.54 -17.07
CA THR A 23 -16.38 -24.00 -15.75
C THR A 23 -14.90 -23.64 -15.59
N LEU A 24 -14.65 -22.45 -15.06
CA LEU A 24 -13.35 -22.01 -14.51
C LEU A 24 -13.34 -22.03 -12.98
N VAL A 25 -14.45 -22.43 -12.35
CA VAL A 25 -14.68 -22.22 -10.93
C VAL A 25 -14.82 -23.56 -10.22
N PHE A 26 -14.19 -23.64 -9.06
CA PHE A 26 -14.12 -24.86 -8.27
C PHE A 26 -14.43 -24.55 -6.81
N ASP A 27 -14.75 -25.59 -6.03
CA ASP A 27 -14.84 -25.50 -4.58
C ASP A 27 -13.46 -25.67 -3.93
N SER A 28 -13.40 -25.62 -2.60
CA SER A 28 -12.17 -25.76 -1.82
C SER A 28 -11.54 -27.16 -1.90
N PHE A 29 -12.18 -28.11 -2.58
CA PHE A 29 -11.68 -29.45 -2.86
C PHE A 29 -11.30 -29.65 -4.34
N GLY A 30 -11.36 -28.59 -5.15
CA GLY A 30 -11.09 -28.66 -6.58
C GLY A 30 -12.21 -29.33 -7.39
N GLN A 31 -13.40 -29.50 -6.81
CA GLN A 31 -14.57 -29.99 -7.53
C GLN A 31 -15.21 -28.87 -8.32
N ARG A 32 -15.72 -29.20 -9.51
CA ARG A 32 -16.32 -28.23 -10.43
C ARG A 32 -17.58 -27.62 -9.84
N ILE A 33 -17.67 -26.31 -9.92
CA ILE A 33 -18.91 -25.55 -9.71
C ILE A 33 -19.45 -25.15 -11.07
N ASP A 34 -20.78 -25.05 -11.21
CA ASP A 34 -21.41 -24.60 -12.45
C ASP A 34 -20.87 -23.23 -12.91
N SER A 35 -20.90 -22.99 -14.22
CA SER A 35 -20.37 -21.77 -14.82
C SER A 35 -20.94 -20.50 -14.17
N ARG A 36 -20.04 -19.70 -13.60
CA ARG A 36 -20.30 -18.38 -13.01
C ARG A 36 -19.48 -17.33 -13.74
N PRO A 37 -19.94 -16.06 -13.80
CA PRO A 37 -19.07 -14.96 -14.16
C PRO A 37 -17.83 -14.91 -13.26
N VAL A 38 -16.69 -14.57 -13.84
CA VAL A 38 -15.41 -14.38 -13.15
C VAL A 38 -14.83 -13.02 -13.52
N ILE A 39 -13.96 -12.50 -12.65
CA ILE A 39 -13.27 -11.23 -12.85
C ILE A 39 -11.77 -11.48 -12.76
N ILE A 40 -11.03 -11.22 -13.86
CA ILE A 40 -9.56 -11.18 -13.84
C ILE A 40 -9.12 -9.87 -13.23
N PHE A 41 -8.21 -9.91 -12.26
CA PHE A 41 -7.67 -8.70 -11.62
C PHE A 41 -6.15 -8.59 -11.74
N HIS A 42 -5.45 -9.64 -12.15
CA HIS A 42 -4.00 -9.60 -12.35
C HIS A 42 -3.53 -10.50 -13.49
N ASP A 43 -2.45 -10.07 -14.16
CA ASP A 43 -1.69 -10.82 -15.16
C ASP A 43 -0.20 -10.71 -14.77
N THR A 44 0.45 -11.83 -14.46
CA THR A 44 1.84 -11.83 -14.01
C THR A 44 2.82 -11.85 -15.19
N GLU A 45 4.06 -11.46 -14.91
CA GLU A 45 5.17 -11.64 -15.86
C GLU A 45 5.45 -13.12 -16.18
N GLN A 46 4.98 -14.03 -15.32
CA GLN A 46 5.04 -15.48 -15.55
C GLN A 46 3.88 -16.01 -16.41
N ASN A 47 3.13 -15.12 -17.07
CA ASN A 47 2.00 -15.45 -17.94
C ASN A 47 0.86 -16.19 -17.20
N TYR A 48 0.52 -15.79 -15.98
CA TYR A 48 -0.67 -16.28 -15.27
C TYR A 48 -1.68 -15.19 -15.03
N TYR A 49 -2.95 -15.48 -15.31
CA TYR A 49 -4.08 -14.65 -14.91
C TYR A 49 -4.62 -15.09 -13.56
N TYR A 50 -4.75 -14.15 -12.63
CA TYR A 50 -5.51 -14.34 -11.39
C TYR A 50 -6.93 -13.81 -11.54
N TYR A 51 -7.88 -14.58 -11.03
CA TYR A 51 -9.29 -14.24 -11.10
C TYR A 51 -10.06 -14.76 -9.88
N ILE A 52 -11.22 -14.17 -9.66
CA ILE A 52 -12.18 -14.57 -8.63
C ILE A 52 -13.54 -14.85 -9.24
N LYS A 53 -14.32 -15.67 -8.52
CA LYS A 53 -15.66 -16.08 -8.95
C LYS A 53 -16.75 -15.18 -8.38
N THR A 54 -17.88 -15.21 -9.05
CA THR A 54 -19.14 -14.64 -8.54
C THR A 54 -20.13 -15.75 -8.19
N ARG A 55 -21.05 -15.46 -7.29
CA ARG A 55 -22.17 -16.34 -6.90
C ARG A 55 -23.45 -15.54 -6.98
N ASP A 56 -24.58 -16.16 -7.35
CA ASP A 56 -25.85 -15.44 -7.30
C ASP A 56 -26.14 -15.01 -5.86
N ALA A 57 -26.44 -13.72 -5.67
CA ALA A 57 -26.83 -13.21 -4.36
C ALA A 57 -28.30 -13.48 -4.06
N ARG A 58 -29.12 -13.72 -5.07
CA ARG A 58 -30.55 -13.98 -4.93
C ARG A 58 -30.90 -15.44 -5.17
N LEU A 59 -31.77 -15.97 -4.30
CA LEU A 59 -32.50 -17.21 -4.50
C LEU A 59 -33.50 -17.08 -5.65
N VAL A 60 -34.03 -18.21 -6.11
CA VAL A 60 -35.07 -18.26 -7.17
C VAL A 60 -36.31 -17.44 -6.78
N ASN A 61 -36.62 -17.36 -5.48
CA ASN A 61 -37.73 -16.58 -4.93
C ASN A 61 -37.41 -15.09 -4.72
N GLY A 62 -36.26 -14.59 -5.18
CA GLY A 62 -35.86 -13.19 -5.12
C GLY A 62 -35.22 -12.74 -3.80
N TRP A 63 -35.25 -13.54 -2.74
CA TRP A 63 -34.62 -13.21 -1.46
C TRP A 63 -33.09 -13.31 -1.53
N LEU A 64 -32.39 -12.43 -0.80
CA LEU A 64 -30.94 -12.51 -0.69
C LEU A 64 -30.52 -13.76 0.08
N THR A 65 -29.57 -14.50 -0.47
CA THR A 65 -28.87 -15.56 0.26
C THR A 65 -27.97 -14.94 1.32
N LYS A 66 -27.69 -15.68 2.40
CA LYS A 66 -26.71 -15.25 3.39
C LYS A 66 -25.34 -15.05 2.72
N TYR A 67 -24.68 -13.94 3.04
CA TYR A 67 -23.32 -13.66 2.58
C TYR A 67 -22.32 -14.53 3.36
N ILE A 68 -21.25 -14.94 2.70
CA ILE A 68 -20.07 -15.57 3.31
C ILE A 68 -19.10 -14.45 3.73
N ASN A 69 -18.36 -14.61 4.83
CA ASN A 69 -17.56 -13.54 5.48
C ASN A 69 -16.50 -12.83 4.59
N ALA A 70 -16.28 -13.29 3.36
CA ALA A 70 -15.39 -12.69 2.36
C ALA A 70 -16.10 -12.27 1.05
N GLU A 71 -17.43 -12.31 1.04
CA GLU A 71 -18.22 -11.93 -0.13
C GLU A 71 -18.57 -10.44 -0.10
N ILE A 72 -18.45 -9.77 -1.26
CA ILE A 72 -18.95 -8.41 -1.47
C ILE A 72 -20.23 -8.49 -2.29
N LEU A 73 -21.26 -7.75 -1.89
CA LEU A 73 -22.47 -7.63 -2.69
C LEU A 73 -22.24 -6.70 -3.88
N PHE A 74 -22.42 -7.24 -5.07
CA PHE A 74 -22.43 -6.52 -6.32
C PHE A 74 -23.87 -6.37 -6.81
N PRO A 75 -24.40 -5.13 -6.86
CA PRO A 75 -25.78 -4.92 -7.28
C PRO A 75 -25.95 -5.20 -8.77
N LYS A 76 -27.17 -5.57 -9.14
CA LYS A 76 -27.62 -5.63 -10.53
C LYS A 76 -27.28 -4.33 -11.25
N LEU A 77 -26.71 -4.46 -12.45
CA LEU A 77 -26.49 -3.32 -13.33
C LEU A 77 -27.70 -3.11 -14.25
N ASN A 78 -28.26 -1.90 -14.22
CA ASN A 78 -29.35 -1.47 -15.12
C ASN A 78 -28.82 -1.04 -16.49
N LYS A 79 -27.96 -1.86 -17.10
CA LYS A 79 -27.40 -1.64 -18.44
C LYS A 79 -27.75 -2.83 -19.33
N PRO A 80 -28.18 -2.63 -20.58
CA PRO A 80 -28.36 -3.75 -21.52
C PRO A 80 -27.02 -4.44 -21.74
N ASN A 81 -27.05 -5.73 -22.09
CA ASN A 81 -25.85 -6.53 -22.37
C ASN A 81 -24.82 -6.55 -21.22
N THR A 82 -25.25 -6.70 -19.96
CA THR A 82 -24.35 -6.92 -18.83
C THR A 82 -24.44 -8.35 -18.30
N LEU A 83 -23.32 -8.90 -17.82
CA LEU A 83 -23.33 -10.17 -17.09
C LEU A 83 -23.96 -10.08 -15.69
N PHE A 84 -24.04 -8.87 -15.12
CA PHE A 84 -24.66 -8.63 -13.83
C PHE A 84 -26.15 -8.28 -13.96
N THR A 85 -26.93 -9.19 -14.56
CA THR A 85 -28.39 -9.02 -14.75
C THR A 85 -29.22 -9.13 -13.48
N LYS A 86 -28.58 -9.52 -12.37
CA LYS A 86 -29.12 -9.66 -11.01
C LYS A 86 -28.00 -9.34 -10.02
N ASP A 87 -28.31 -9.36 -8.73
CA ASP A 87 -27.30 -9.17 -7.69
C ASP A 87 -26.40 -10.41 -7.60
N PHE A 88 -25.10 -10.17 -7.46
CA PHE A 88 -24.08 -11.21 -7.31
C PHE A 88 -23.26 -10.96 -6.04
N TYR A 89 -22.77 -12.03 -5.43
CA TYR A 89 -21.69 -11.97 -4.46
C TYR A 89 -20.36 -12.22 -5.16
N LEU A 90 -19.38 -11.37 -4.90
CA LEU A 90 -18.01 -11.55 -5.34
C LEU A 90 -17.21 -12.26 -4.24
N ASP A 91 -16.79 -13.50 -4.49
CA ASP A 91 -16.12 -14.32 -3.47
C ASP A 91 -14.62 -14.01 -3.43
N CYS A 92 -14.22 -13.14 -2.50
CA CYS A 92 -12.84 -12.71 -2.33
C CYS A 92 -11.98 -13.70 -1.53
N SER A 93 -12.57 -14.79 -1.02
CA SER A 93 -11.81 -15.87 -0.35
C SER A 93 -11.33 -16.96 -1.30
N GLN A 94 -11.83 -17.01 -2.54
CA GLN A 94 -11.45 -18.05 -3.50
C GLN A 94 -10.75 -17.48 -4.72
N ILE A 95 -9.42 -17.61 -4.70
CA ILE A 95 -8.53 -17.12 -5.75
C ILE A 95 -8.16 -18.26 -6.67
N PHE A 96 -8.35 -18.04 -7.95
CA PHE A 96 -7.92 -18.95 -9.00
C PHE A 96 -6.83 -18.30 -9.83
N TYR A 97 -5.95 -19.13 -10.38
CA TYR A 97 -5.03 -18.65 -11.40
C TYR A 97 -4.80 -19.68 -12.50
N ILE A 98 -4.65 -19.21 -13.74
CA ILE A 98 -4.54 -20.04 -14.95
C ILE A 98 -3.46 -19.48 -15.88
N HIS A 99 -2.70 -20.36 -16.54
CA HIS A 99 -1.70 -19.91 -17.50
C HIS A 99 -2.38 -19.25 -18.71
N ARG A 100 -1.83 -18.14 -19.17
CA ARG A 100 -2.36 -17.32 -20.26
C ARG A 100 -2.66 -18.13 -21.51
N SER A 101 -1.71 -18.96 -21.96
CA SER A 101 -1.91 -19.79 -23.16
C SER A 101 -3.08 -20.76 -23.03
N GLN A 102 -3.32 -21.30 -21.82
CA GLN A 102 -4.43 -22.20 -21.55
C GLN A 102 -5.77 -21.46 -21.53
N LEU A 103 -5.82 -20.26 -20.97
CA LEU A 103 -7.02 -19.42 -21.00
C LEU A 103 -7.32 -18.92 -22.42
N GLU A 104 -6.30 -18.53 -23.18
CA GLU A 104 -6.43 -18.14 -24.59
C GLU A 104 -6.94 -19.32 -25.44
N GLU A 105 -6.44 -20.53 -25.23
CA GLU A 105 -6.95 -21.71 -25.93
C GLU A 105 -8.41 -21.99 -25.56
N LEU A 106 -8.74 -21.92 -24.27
CA LEU A 106 -10.09 -22.12 -23.77
C LEU A 106 -11.07 -21.11 -24.37
N THR A 107 -10.71 -19.84 -24.42
CA THR A 107 -11.54 -18.74 -24.94
C THR A 107 -11.71 -18.80 -26.46
N LYS A 108 -10.66 -19.16 -27.22
CA LYS A 108 -10.76 -19.37 -28.68
C LYS A 108 -11.74 -20.49 -29.05
N LYS A 109 -11.76 -21.55 -28.24
CA LYS A 109 -12.54 -22.77 -28.52
C LYS A 109 -13.99 -22.70 -28.04
N TYR A 110 -14.29 -21.80 -27.11
CA TYR A 110 -15.64 -21.47 -26.65
C TYR A 110 -15.94 -19.98 -26.90
N PRO A 111 -16.06 -19.57 -28.18
CA PRO A 111 -16.26 -18.17 -28.56
C PRO A 111 -17.62 -17.61 -28.12
N GLU A 112 -18.57 -18.49 -27.76
CA GLU A 112 -19.80 -18.18 -27.02
C GLU A 112 -19.51 -17.79 -25.55
N THR A 113 -18.37 -17.16 -25.32
CA THR A 113 -18.15 -16.33 -24.15
C THR A 113 -19.18 -15.22 -24.25
N GLU A 114 -20.20 -15.26 -23.38
CA GLU A 114 -21.14 -14.16 -23.17
C GLU A 114 -20.36 -13.00 -22.53
N ILE A 115 -19.46 -12.38 -23.28
CA ILE A 115 -19.04 -11.01 -23.00
C ILE A 115 -20.09 -10.17 -23.69
N LEU A 116 -21.30 -10.26 -23.15
CA LEU A 116 -22.30 -9.23 -23.33
C LEU A 116 -21.62 -7.96 -22.82
N ASP A 117 -21.47 -6.93 -23.66
CA ASP A 117 -20.89 -5.59 -23.45
C ASP A 117 -20.63 -5.15 -21.98
N SER A 118 -19.82 -5.92 -21.26
CA SER A 118 -19.63 -5.76 -19.83
C SER A 118 -18.55 -4.71 -19.67
N LYS A 119 -18.90 -3.65 -18.96
CA LYS A 119 -17.94 -2.59 -18.65
C LYS A 119 -17.00 -3.06 -17.55
N GLU A 120 -15.83 -2.43 -17.52
CA GLU A 120 -14.94 -2.47 -16.38
C GLU A 120 -15.72 -2.12 -15.11
N LEU A 121 -15.39 -2.78 -13.99
CA LEU A 121 -15.90 -2.40 -12.68
C LEU A 121 -15.54 -0.94 -12.38
N GLU A 122 -16.42 -0.24 -11.66
CA GLU A 122 -16.14 1.11 -11.20
C GLU A 122 -15.01 1.10 -10.13
N PHE A 123 -14.34 2.24 -9.92
CA PHE A 123 -13.15 2.28 -9.07
C PHE A 123 -13.43 1.84 -7.63
N ASP A 124 -14.51 2.33 -7.02
CA ASP A 124 -14.96 1.98 -5.66
C ASP A 124 -15.23 0.49 -5.51
N GLN A 125 -15.77 -0.14 -6.55
CA GLN A 125 -16.01 -1.57 -6.59
C GLN A 125 -14.71 -2.38 -6.65
N VAL A 126 -13.73 -1.92 -7.44
CA VAL A 126 -12.41 -2.53 -7.49
C VAL A 126 -11.69 -2.34 -6.16
N GLU A 127 -11.74 -1.15 -5.56
CA GLU A 127 -11.16 -0.85 -4.27
C GLU A 127 -11.74 -1.77 -3.17
N GLU A 128 -13.06 -1.90 -3.07
CA GLU A 128 -13.69 -2.80 -2.09
C GLU A 128 -13.27 -4.26 -2.32
N MET A 129 -13.15 -4.70 -3.58
CA MET A 129 -12.62 -6.02 -3.92
C MET A 129 -11.20 -6.23 -3.39
N PHE A 130 -10.29 -5.29 -3.66
CA PHE A 130 -8.92 -5.37 -3.15
C PHE A 130 -8.90 -5.32 -1.61
N ASN A 131 -9.62 -4.39 -0.99
CA ASN A 131 -9.67 -4.30 0.47
C ASN A 131 -10.18 -5.59 1.13
N ARG A 132 -11.19 -6.23 0.54
CA ARG A 132 -11.71 -7.51 1.05
C ARG A 132 -10.71 -8.65 0.89
N ILE A 133 -10.04 -8.76 -0.26
CA ILE A 133 -8.99 -9.77 -0.47
C ILE A 133 -7.83 -9.54 0.52
N TYR A 134 -7.42 -8.29 0.72
CA TYR A 134 -6.38 -7.94 1.68
C TYR A 134 -6.76 -8.33 3.11
N GLN A 135 -8.01 -8.09 3.50
CA GLN A 135 -8.56 -8.58 4.76
C GLN A 135 -8.48 -10.10 4.85
N CYS A 136 -8.84 -10.85 3.81
CA CYS A 136 -8.70 -12.32 3.81
C CYS A 136 -7.25 -12.80 4.02
N LEU A 137 -6.26 -12.05 3.53
CA LEU A 137 -4.84 -12.35 3.70
C LEU A 137 -4.30 -12.02 5.10
N LYS A 138 -4.88 -11.02 5.78
CA LYS A 138 -4.37 -10.48 7.06
C LYS A 138 -5.24 -10.78 8.28
N LEU A 139 -6.50 -11.16 8.08
CA LEU A 139 -7.40 -11.54 9.16
C LEU A 139 -7.00 -12.92 9.69
N TYR A 140 -7.02 -13.04 11.02
CA TYR A 140 -6.79 -14.25 11.80
C TYR A 140 -5.32 -14.70 11.91
N THR A 141 -5.06 -15.57 12.88
CA THR A 141 -3.76 -16.26 13.04
C THR A 141 -3.37 -17.08 11.80
N GLN A 142 -4.31 -17.31 10.86
CA GLN A 142 -4.09 -17.94 9.57
C GLN A 142 -4.95 -17.30 8.47
N PRO A 143 -4.45 -17.15 7.22
CA PRO A 143 -5.20 -16.59 6.10
C PRO A 143 -6.56 -17.25 5.84
N PHE A 144 -7.60 -16.45 5.64
CA PHE A 144 -8.95 -16.88 5.26
C PHE A 144 -9.08 -16.93 3.73
N ILE A 145 -8.33 -17.82 3.08
CA ILE A 145 -8.29 -17.87 1.62
C ILE A 145 -8.12 -19.29 1.08
N VAL A 146 -8.51 -19.49 -0.18
CA VAL A 146 -8.27 -20.66 -1.00
C VAL A 146 -7.54 -20.20 -2.26
N ILE A 147 -6.45 -20.88 -2.60
CA ILE A 147 -5.66 -20.63 -3.80
C ILE A 147 -5.65 -21.89 -4.65
N SER A 148 -6.18 -21.76 -5.86
CA SER A 148 -6.36 -22.87 -6.80
C SER A 148 -5.66 -22.59 -8.12
N LYS A 149 -4.75 -23.49 -8.51
CA LYS A 149 -4.19 -23.51 -9.86
C LYS A 149 -5.15 -24.21 -10.79
N VAL A 150 -5.55 -23.53 -11.85
CA VAL A 150 -6.44 -24.08 -12.87
C VAL A 150 -5.65 -24.41 -14.12
N SER A 151 -5.88 -25.60 -14.65
CA SER A 151 -5.29 -26.09 -15.90
C SER A 151 -6.38 -26.47 -16.89
N TYR A 152 -6.09 -26.27 -18.18
CA TYR A 152 -6.93 -26.71 -19.28
C TYR A 152 -6.21 -27.81 -20.06
N ASP A 153 -6.88 -28.95 -20.24
CA ASP A 153 -6.43 -30.03 -21.11
C ASP A 153 -7.13 -29.91 -22.47
N SER A 154 -6.34 -29.61 -23.50
CA SER A 154 -6.79 -29.41 -24.88
C SER A 154 -7.42 -30.66 -25.51
N LYS A 155 -6.93 -31.85 -25.12
CA LYS A 155 -7.37 -33.15 -25.63
C LYS A 155 -8.71 -33.54 -25.02
N THR A 156 -8.81 -33.51 -23.69
CA THR A 156 -10.05 -33.88 -22.98
C THR A 156 -11.07 -32.75 -22.91
N LYS A 157 -10.66 -31.52 -23.25
CA LYS A 157 -11.46 -30.29 -23.16
C LYS A 157 -11.98 -30.02 -21.74
N ILE A 158 -11.25 -30.49 -20.74
CA ILE A 158 -11.64 -30.45 -19.33
C ILE A 158 -10.70 -29.51 -18.58
N THR A 159 -11.28 -28.55 -17.87
CA THR A 159 -10.58 -27.77 -16.85
C THR A 159 -10.47 -28.57 -15.55
N LYS A 160 -9.31 -28.48 -14.89
CA LYS A 160 -9.04 -29.11 -13.59
C LYS A 160 -8.47 -28.08 -12.62
N SER A 161 -8.74 -28.25 -11.34
CA SER A 161 -8.17 -27.45 -10.26
C SER A 161 -7.22 -28.30 -9.42
N GLU A 162 -6.10 -27.69 -9.07
CA GLU A 162 -5.17 -28.13 -8.05
C GLU A 162 -5.24 -27.10 -6.92
N VAL A 163 -5.81 -27.50 -5.78
CA VAL A 163 -5.89 -26.65 -4.59
C VAL A 163 -4.53 -26.64 -3.92
N GLN A 164 -3.88 -25.48 -3.91
CA GLN A 164 -2.53 -25.30 -3.38
C GLN A 164 -2.53 -24.80 -1.93
N TYR A 165 -3.57 -24.05 -1.58
CA TYR A 165 -3.82 -23.62 -0.21
C TYR A 165 -5.32 -23.52 0.01
N ALA A 166 -5.80 -23.86 1.21
CA ALA A 166 -7.17 -23.63 1.63
C ALA A 166 -7.24 -23.41 3.14
N SER A 167 -7.97 -22.39 3.59
CA SER A 167 -8.23 -22.17 5.01
C SER A 167 -9.06 -23.32 5.59
N ASP A 168 -8.91 -23.60 6.89
CA ASP A 168 -9.71 -24.63 7.56
C ASP A 168 -11.20 -24.33 7.48
N TRP A 169 -11.55 -23.05 7.61
CA TRP A 169 -12.94 -22.64 7.53
C TRP A 169 -13.53 -22.94 6.15
N ASN A 170 -12.82 -22.61 5.07
CA ASN A 170 -13.29 -22.88 3.71
C ASN A 170 -13.46 -24.38 3.46
N LEU A 171 -12.51 -25.18 3.92
CA LEU A 171 -12.59 -26.65 3.85
C LEU A 171 -13.80 -27.20 4.61
N GLU A 172 -14.01 -26.78 5.87
CA GLU A 172 -15.15 -27.25 6.66
C GLU A 172 -16.49 -26.75 6.13
N HIS A 173 -16.54 -25.52 5.62
CA HIS A 173 -17.73 -24.94 5.02
C HIS A 173 -18.18 -25.77 3.81
N ASP A 174 -17.29 -25.97 2.83
CA ASP A 174 -17.59 -26.73 1.63
C ASP A 174 -17.85 -28.22 1.96
N TYR A 175 -17.12 -28.78 2.93
CA TYR A 175 -17.33 -30.16 3.38
C TYR A 175 -18.76 -30.34 3.90
N SER A 176 -19.18 -29.47 4.83
CA SER A 176 -20.52 -29.51 5.42
C SER A 176 -21.62 -29.36 4.37
N HIS A 177 -21.36 -28.60 3.31
CA HIS A 177 -22.30 -28.40 2.22
C HIS A 177 -22.40 -29.62 1.31
N VAL A 178 -21.27 -30.26 0.99
CA VAL A 178 -21.22 -31.44 0.12
C VAL A 178 -21.85 -32.66 0.81
N ILE A 179 -21.53 -32.93 2.09
CA ILE A 179 -22.07 -34.12 2.79
C ILE A 179 -23.59 -34.06 2.96
N LYS A 180 -24.18 -32.87 3.09
CA LYS A 180 -25.64 -32.69 3.15
C LYS A 180 -26.33 -33.10 1.85
N LYS A 181 -25.61 -33.14 0.73
CA LYS A 181 -26.12 -33.48 -0.60
C LYS A 181 -25.85 -34.93 -1.01
N THR A 182 -25.12 -35.72 -0.22
CA THR A 182 -24.78 -37.10 -0.57
C THR A 182 -24.80 -38.03 0.63
N ASN A 183 -25.53 -39.14 0.52
CA ASN A 183 -25.57 -40.20 1.55
C ASN A 183 -24.56 -41.33 1.29
N LYS A 184 -23.71 -41.19 0.25
CA LYS A 184 -22.76 -42.25 -0.16
C LYS A 184 -21.52 -42.25 0.75
N THR A 185 -21.45 -43.18 1.70
CA THR A 185 -20.35 -43.34 2.67
C THR A 185 -18.96 -43.33 2.04
N LYS A 186 -18.76 -44.04 0.92
CA LYS A 186 -17.46 -44.07 0.21
C LYS A 186 -17.05 -42.70 -0.32
N LYS A 187 -17.99 -41.85 -0.74
CA LYS A 187 -17.69 -40.49 -1.21
C LYS A 187 -17.35 -39.57 -0.04
N ILE A 188 -18.10 -39.67 1.06
CA ILE A 188 -17.85 -38.91 2.28
C ILE A 188 -16.46 -39.22 2.82
N LYS A 189 -16.10 -40.51 2.93
CA LYS A 189 -14.77 -40.94 3.40
C LYS A 189 -13.64 -40.37 2.54
N LYS A 190 -13.76 -40.44 1.21
CA LYS A 190 -12.76 -39.85 0.29
C LYS A 190 -12.63 -38.33 0.44
N LEU A 191 -13.75 -37.65 0.72
CA LEU A 191 -13.74 -36.20 0.92
C LEU A 191 -13.09 -35.83 2.26
N GLU A 192 -13.34 -36.61 3.31
CA GLU A 192 -12.65 -36.47 4.61
C GLU A 192 -11.14 -36.65 4.45
N GLU A 193 -10.71 -37.72 3.76
CA GLU A 193 -9.29 -37.99 3.48
C GLU A 193 -8.63 -36.84 2.70
N LEU A 194 -9.34 -36.27 1.72
CA LEU A 194 -8.85 -35.11 0.96
C LEU A 194 -8.78 -33.85 1.83
N LYS A 195 -9.79 -33.62 2.68
CA LYS A 195 -9.82 -32.51 3.63
C LYS A 195 -8.60 -32.57 4.56
N ASP A 196 -8.36 -33.72 5.17
CA ASP A 196 -7.25 -33.92 6.09
C ASP A 196 -5.90 -33.76 5.39
N LYS A 197 -5.79 -34.27 4.16
CA LYS A 197 -4.60 -34.05 3.33
C LYS A 197 -4.36 -32.56 3.06
N LEU A 198 -5.37 -31.83 2.60
CA LEU A 198 -5.25 -30.39 2.32
C LEU A 198 -4.95 -29.58 3.57
N LYS A 199 -5.41 -30.00 4.75
CA LYS A 199 -5.06 -29.39 6.02
C LYS A 199 -3.60 -29.61 6.40
N LYS A 200 -3.09 -30.82 6.17
CA LYS A 200 -1.72 -31.21 6.50
C LYS A 200 -0.69 -30.62 5.53
N ASP A 201 -1.02 -30.59 4.25
CA ASP A 201 -0.13 -30.17 3.16
C ASP A 201 -0.21 -28.65 2.90
N LYS A 202 -0.76 -27.86 3.84
CA LYS A 202 -0.85 -26.41 3.71
C LYS A 202 0.54 -25.81 3.59
N ASP A 203 0.78 -25.09 2.51
CA ASP A 203 2.01 -24.33 2.28
C ASP A 203 1.71 -22.84 2.15
N ILE A 204 2.25 -22.05 3.07
CA ILE A 204 2.07 -20.61 3.13
C ILE A 204 2.74 -19.89 1.95
N VAL A 205 3.73 -20.52 1.30
CA VAL A 205 4.45 -19.95 0.16
C VAL A 205 3.50 -19.58 -0.98
N TYR A 206 2.41 -20.35 -1.18
CA TYR A 206 1.39 -20.00 -2.18
C TYR A 206 0.63 -18.72 -1.83
N VAL A 207 0.37 -18.48 -0.54
CA VAL A 207 -0.27 -17.26 -0.05
C VAL A 207 0.67 -16.06 -0.20
N GLU A 208 1.95 -16.21 0.14
CA GLU A 208 2.96 -15.16 -0.01
C GLU A 208 3.15 -14.77 -1.48
N ASN A 209 3.27 -15.76 -2.37
CA ASN A 209 3.36 -15.53 -3.82
C ASN A 209 2.13 -14.80 -4.36
N PHE A 210 0.95 -15.19 -3.89
CA PHE A 210 -0.28 -14.47 -4.24
C PHE A 210 -0.29 -13.04 -3.68
N GLU A 211 0.12 -12.82 -2.44
CA GLU A 211 0.18 -11.48 -1.83
C GLU A 211 1.08 -10.52 -2.65
N ILE A 212 2.22 -11.00 -3.14
CA ILE A 212 3.12 -10.23 -4.00
C ILE A 212 2.41 -9.84 -5.31
N ALA A 213 1.80 -10.82 -5.99
CA ALA A 213 1.07 -10.58 -7.24
C ALA A 213 -0.12 -9.62 -7.04
N PHE A 214 -0.86 -9.80 -5.95
CA PHE A 214 -1.99 -8.99 -5.54
C PHE A 214 -1.60 -7.53 -5.27
N ARG A 215 -0.53 -7.30 -4.48
CA ARG A 215 0.01 -5.95 -4.24
C ARG A 215 0.47 -5.27 -5.52
N LYS A 216 1.11 -6.03 -6.43
CA LYS A 216 1.52 -5.52 -7.74
C LYS A 216 0.30 -5.10 -8.56
N ALA A 217 -0.75 -5.93 -8.60
CA ALA A 217 -1.99 -5.64 -9.31
C ALA A 217 -2.64 -4.34 -8.82
N TRP A 218 -2.73 -4.17 -7.49
CA TRP A 218 -3.32 -2.96 -6.89
C TRP A 218 -2.52 -1.71 -7.23
N ARG A 219 -1.19 -1.79 -7.11
CA ARG A 219 -0.30 -0.68 -7.48
C ARG A 219 -0.44 -0.29 -8.94
N GLU A 220 -0.45 -1.26 -9.86
CA GLU A 220 -0.64 -1.00 -11.30
C GLU A 220 -1.99 -0.33 -11.58
N TYR A 221 -3.06 -0.76 -10.91
CA TYR A 221 -4.38 -0.17 -11.06
C TYR A 221 -4.42 1.28 -10.57
N ASN A 222 -3.87 1.55 -9.37
CA ASN A 222 -3.77 2.91 -8.83
C ASN A 222 -2.84 3.79 -9.66
N GLU A 223 -1.79 3.23 -10.25
CA GLU A 223 -0.95 3.97 -11.20
C GLU A 223 -1.76 4.49 -12.39
N GLU A 224 -2.59 3.63 -13.01
CA GLU A 224 -3.40 3.99 -14.16
C GLU A 224 -4.56 4.93 -13.81
N LYS A 225 -5.29 4.64 -12.72
CA LYS A 225 -6.55 5.33 -12.39
C LYS A 225 -6.36 6.58 -11.52
N ILE A 226 -5.22 6.72 -10.85
CA ILE A 226 -4.97 7.81 -9.90
C ILE A 226 -3.66 8.53 -10.21
N TYR A 227 -2.53 7.84 -10.04
CA TYR A 227 -1.23 8.50 -9.93
C TYR A 227 -0.79 9.16 -11.23
N ASN A 228 -0.92 8.50 -12.38
CA ASN A 228 -0.54 9.11 -13.66
C ASN A 228 -1.41 10.34 -13.96
N LEU A 229 -2.72 10.27 -13.70
CA LEU A 229 -3.64 11.38 -13.97
C LEU A 229 -3.37 12.60 -13.09
N LEU A 230 -3.09 12.39 -11.79
CA LEU A 230 -2.69 13.47 -10.89
C LEU A 230 -1.34 14.06 -11.28
N PHE A 231 -0.37 13.19 -11.61
CA PHE A 231 0.95 13.61 -12.02
C PHE A 231 0.91 14.50 -13.28
N ASP A 232 0.14 14.09 -14.29
CA ASP A 232 -0.04 14.85 -15.52
C ASP A 232 -0.66 16.22 -15.21
N TRP A 233 -1.72 16.26 -14.40
CA TRP A 233 -2.35 17.52 -13.99
C TRP A 233 -1.40 18.47 -13.23
N ILE A 234 -0.68 17.96 -12.23
CA ILE A 234 0.28 18.75 -11.43
C ILE A 234 1.39 19.30 -12.34
N SER A 235 1.89 18.46 -13.26
CA SER A 235 2.96 18.80 -14.19
C SER A 235 2.51 19.83 -15.22
N GLU A 236 1.34 19.65 -15.85
CA GLU A 236 0.77 20.60 -16.81
C GLU A 236 0.57 21.99 -16.21
N LYS A 237 0.14 22.04 -14.94
CA LYS A 237 -0.07 23.31 -14.23
C LYS A 237 1.18 23.88 -13.59
N ARG A 238 2.29 23.14 -13.65
CA ARG A 238 3.60 23.50 -13.10
C ARG A 238 3.52 23.93 -11.64
N PHE A 239 2.71 23.24 -10.82
CA PHE A 239 2.47 23.69 -9.45
C PHE A 239 3.75 23.73 -8.61
N ILE A 240 4.57 22.68 -8.70
CA ILE A 240 5.80 22.56 -7.92
C ILE A 240 6.81 23.62 -8.33
N GLN A 241 7.00 23.82 -9.65
CA GLN A 241 7.91 24.85 -10.17
C GLN A 241 7.45 26.28 -9.84
N ARG A 242 6.17 26.45 -9.47
CA ARG A 242 5.61 27.72 -8.99
C ARG A 242 5.70 27.86 -7.47
N GLY A 243 6.32 26.90 -6.78
CA GLY A 243 6.54 26.91 -5.34
C GLY A 243 5.31 26.56 -4.51
N LEU A 244 4.33 25.83 -5.08
CA LEU A 244 3.16 25.42 -4.31
C LEU A 244 3.49 24.24 -3.41
N ASN A 245 2.99 24.31 -2.17
CA ASN A 245 3.05 23.21 -1.20
C ASN A 245 1.87 22.24 -1.36
N SER A 246 1.92 21.11 -0.65
CA SER A 246 0.90 20.05 -0.69
C SER A 246 -0.50 20.57 -0.34
N LEU A 247 -0.61 21.39 0.71
CA LEU A 247 -1.89 22.00 1.12
C LEU A 247 -2.51 22.84 -0.01
N GLU A 248 -1.72 23.67 -0.67
CA GLU A 248 -2.21 24.51 -1.77
C GLU A 248 -2.64 23.67 -2.99
N ILE A 249 -1.90 22.59 -3.30
CA ILE A 249 -2.27 21.66 -4.38
C ILE A 249 -3.58 20.95 -4.03
N ILE A 250 -3.75 20.47 -2.78
CA ILE A 250 -4.99 19.85 -2.31
C ILE A 250 -6.15 20.84 -2.41
N GLN A 251 -5.98 22.09 -2.00
CA GLN A 251 -7.02 23.11 -2.11
C GLN A 251 -7.39 23.39 -3.57
N LYS A 252 -6.42 23.45 -4.48
CA LYS A 252 -6.68 23.58 -5.92
C LYS A 252 -7.42 22.36 -6.48
N TYR A 253 -7.14 21.17 -5.97
CA TYR A 253 -7.85 19.96 -6.37
C TYR A 253 -9.31 20.00 -5.89
N LYS A 254 -9.54 20.31 -4.61
CA LYS A 254 -10.88 20.41 -3.99
C LYS A 254 -11.76 21.48 -4.64
N ALA A 255 -11.17 22.56 -5.14
CA ALA A 255 -11.91 23.62 -5.82
C ALA A 255 -12.44 23.23 -7.22
N ARG A 256 -12.09 22.04 -7.74
CA ARG A 256 -12.56 21.57 -9.05
C ARG A 256 -13.99 21.07 -8.98
N LEU A 257 -14.80 21.48 -9.96
CA LEU A 257 -16.15 20.94 -10.16
C LEU A 257 -16.14 19.46 -10.51
N ASN A 258 -15.16 19.04 -11.32
CA ASN A 258 -14.99 17.65 -11.74
C ASN A 258 -13.65 17.11 -11.21
N PRO A 259 -13.68 16.08 -10.34
CA PRO A 259 -12.47 15.46 -9.84
C PRO A 259 -11.71 14.78 -10.99
N ILE A 260 -10.39 14.80 -10.92
CA ILE A 260 -9.52 14.18 -11.96
C ILE A 260 -9.39 12.68 -11.71
N VAL A 261 -9.49 12.28 -10.45
CA VAL A 261 -9.35 10.90 -10.00
C VAL A 261 -10.55 10.52 -9.14
N PRO A 262 -10.89 9.22 -9.03
CA PRO A 262 -12.11 8.78 -8.35
C PRO A 262 -12.01 8.79 -6.82
N ILE A 263 -10.94 9.35 -6.24
CA ILE A 263 -10.70 9.37 -4.80
C ILE A 263 -10.49 10.79 -4.27
N ASN A 264 -10.62 10.93 -2.95
CA ASN A 264 -10.15 12.11 -2.25
C ASN A 264 -8.62 12.17 -2.33
N VAL A 265 -8.08 13.35 -2.60
CA VAL A 265 -6.64 13.56 -2.77
C VAL A 265 -6.08 14.21 -1.51
N ASP A 266 -5.04 13.59 -0.97
CA ASP A 266 -4.25 14.06 0.16
C ASP A 266 -2.77 14.16 -0.22
N ALA A 267 -1.92 14.56 0.73
CA ALA A 267 -0.50 14.74 0.47
C ALA A 267 0.23 13.44 0.16
N VAL A 268 -0.19 12.31 0.74
CA VAL A 268 0.42 11.01 0.49
C VAL A 268 0.16 10.57 -0.95
N ILE A 269 -1.07 10.75 -1.43
CA ILE A 269 -1.45 10.45 -2.81
C ILE A 269 -0.73 11.38 -3.79
N ILE A 270 -0.65 12.67 -3.49
CA ILE A 270 0.12 13.64 -4.30
C ILE A 270 1.58 13.21 -4.37
N PHE A 271 2.20 12.90 -3.23
CA PHE A 271 3.58 12.44 -3.18
C PHE A 271 3.79 11.14 -3.98
N ALA A 272 2.92 10.15 -3.79
CA ALA A 272 2.95 8.88 -4.50
C ALA A 272 2.82 9.06 -6.03
N SER A 273 2.02 10.04 -6.46
CA SER A 273 1.86 10.35 -7.89
C SER A 273 3.17 10.74 -8.58
N MET A 274 4.12 11.30 -7.84
CA MET A 274 5.39 11.78 -8.36
C MET A 274 6.53 10.76 -8.28
N PHE A 275 6.29 9.52 -7.87
CA PHE A 275 7.36 8.54 -7.66
C PHE A 275 8.22 8.29 -8.92
N LYS A 276 7.64 8.46 -10.12
CA LYS A 276 8.35 8.36 -11.42
C LYS A 276 9.30 9.54 -11.71
N LYS A 277 9.16 10.66 -11.01
CA LYS A 277 10.04 11.83 -11.06
C LYS A 277 10.39 12.28 -9.63
N ARG A 278 11.29 11.53 -9.00
CA ARG A 278 11.68 11.73 -7.60
C ARG A 278 12.11 13.16 -7.29
N ASP A 279 12.78 13.83 -8.21
CA ASP A 279 13.24 15.21 -8.02
C ASP A 279 12.07 16.16 -7.71
N LEU A 280 10.94 16.03 -8.41
CA LEU A 280 9.73 16.82 -8.15
C LEU A 280 9.10 16.48 -6.81
N ALA A 281 9.13 15.20 -6.42
CA ALA A 281 8.63 14.78 -5.12
C ALA A 281 9.46 15.38 -3.97
N TYR A 282 10.78 15.44 -4.13
CA TYR A 282 11.68 16.07 -3.16
C TYR A 282 11.57 17.60 -3.16
N GLU A 283 11.36 18.22 -4.31
CA GLU A 283 11.09 19.66 -4.41
C GLU A 283 9.79 20.04 -3.68
N LEU A 284 8.74 19.22 -3.82
CA LEU A 284 7.51 19.40 -3.04
C LEU A 284 7.77 19.25 -1.53
N LEU A 285 8.48 18.19 -1.11
CA LEU A 285 8.83 18.00 0.31
C LEU A 285 9.64 19.17 0.88
N ALA A 286 10.59 19.71 0.13
CA ALA A 286 11.36 20.87 0.55
C ALA A 286 10.47 22.12 0.70
N THR A 287 9.51 22.29 -0.20
CA THR A 287 8.52 23.38 -0.12
C THR A 287 7.60 23.21 1.10
N ASP A 288 7.13 22.00 1.36
CA ASP A 288 6.32 21.65 2.53
C ASP A 288 7.09 21.87 3.84
N TYR A 289 8.35 21.44 3.89
CA TYR A 289 9.23 21.61 5.05
C TYR A 289 9.50 23.09 5.32
N LYS A 290 9.79 23.88 4.28
CA LYS A 290 9.93 25.33 4.41
C LYS A 290 8.64 25.97 4.96
N PHE A 291 7.49 25.59 4.43
CA PHE A 291 6.20 26.10 4.91
C PHE A 291 6.00 25.81 6.41
N MET A 292 6.36 24.61 6.87
CA MET A 292 6.32 24.24 8.28
C MET A 292 7.24 25.13 9.13
N LEU A 293 8.49 25.34 8.72
CA LEU A 293 9.43 26.21 9.44
C LEU A 293 8.97 27.68 9.47
N ASP A 294 8.43 28.18 8.35
CA ASP A 294 7.84 29.51 8.27
C ASP A 294 6.63 29.62 9.22
N TRP A 295 5.85 28.55 9.37
CA TRP A 295 4.77 28.48 10.34
C TRP A 295 5.28 28.50 11.79
N PHE A 296 6.34 27.77 12.14
CA PHE A 296 6.95 27.87 13.48
C PHE A 296 7.36 29.30 13.79
N LYS A 297 8.11 29.92 12.87
CA LYS A 297 8.58 31.30 13.01
C LYS A 297 7.43 32.30 13.18
N LYS A 298 6.35 32.13 12.42
CA LYS A 298 5.17 33.01 12.51
C LYS A 298 4.44 32.91 13.87
N ASN A 299 4.58 31.78 14.57
CA ASN A 299 3.96 31.54 15.87
C ASN A 299 4.95 31.65 17.02
N ASP A 300 6.14 32.25 16.80
CA ASP A 300 7.20 32.39 17.79
C ASP A 300 7.60 31.05 18.47
N LEU A 301 7.64 29.98 17.68
CA LEU A 301 8.04 28.64 18.12
C LEU A 301 9.46 28.29 17.64
N ASP A 302 10.22 27.64 18.51
CA ASP A 302 11.53 27.09 18.18
C ASP A 302 11.41 25.83 17.30
N MET A 303 12.49 25.47 16.61
CA MET A 303 12.59 24.21 15.88
C MET A 303 12.67 23.05 16.87
N SER A 304 11.60 22.29 17.02
CA SER A 304 11.53 21.15 17.94
C SER A 304 10.41 20.16 17.56
N MET A 305 10.46 18.95 18.11
CA MET A 305 9.39 17.95 17.95
C MET A 305 8.06 18.40 18.58
N GLU A 306 8.10 19.17 19.67
CA GLU A 306 6.89 19.73 20.27
C GLU A 306 6.21 20.74 19.33
N SER A 307 7.00 21.65 18.74
CA SER A 307 6.51 22.59 17.74
C SER A 307 5.91 21.88 16.53
N PHE A 308 6.53 20.79 16.07
CA PHE A 308 6.01 19.95 14.99
C PHE A 308 4.64 19.35 15.32
N MET A 309 4.46 18.82 16.54
CA MET A 309 3.18 18.28 16.98
C MET A 309 2.09 19.36 17.04
N GLN A 310 2.45 20.57 17.45
CA GLN A 310 1.52 21.72 17.44
C GLN A 310 1.14 22.13 16.02
N PHE A 311 2.11 22.21 15.10
CA PHE A 311 1.86 22.46 13.68
C PHE A 311 0.91 21.42 13.08
N ARG A 312 1.21 20.13 13.26
CA ARG A 312 0.40 19.03 12.74
C ARG A 312 -1.05 19.14 13.23
N LYS A 313 -1.25 19.28 14.55
CA LYS A 313 -2.60 19.43 15.15
C LYS A 313 -3.34 20.64 14.60
N SER A 314 -2.66 21.80 14.52
CA SER A 314 -3.26 23.06 14.05
C SER A 314 -3.73 22.95 12.60
N ILE A 315 -2.86 22.44 11.71
CA ILE A 315 -3.18 22.27 10.29
C ILE A 315 -4.28 21.21 10.07
N GLN A 316 -4.19 20.05 10.73
CA GLN A 316 -5.20 18.99 10.61
C GLN A 316 -6.58 19.48 11.04
N HIS A 317 -6.66 20.18 12.19
CA HIS A 317 -7.90 20.75 12.69
C HIS A 317 -8.48 21.80 11.72
N ALA A 318 -7.63 22.71 11.21
CA ALA A 318 -8.07 23.76 10.30
C ALA A 318 -8.58 23.23 8.94
N GLN A 319 -8.03 22.12 8.46
CA GLN A 319 -8.36 21.58 7.13
C GLN A 319 -9.38 20.44 7.15
N GLY A 320 -9.70 19.90 8.33
CA GLY A 320 -10.56 18.72 8.48
C GLY A 320 -10.02 17.49 7.74
N LEU A 321 -8.69 17.40 7.60
CA LEU A 321 -7.99 16.34 6.88
C LEU A 321 -6.89 15.76 7.76
N THR A 322 -6.71 14.44 7.70
CA THR A 322 -5.66 13.73 8.44
C THR A 322 -4.27 13.92 7.80
N GLU A 323 -4.17 13.87 6.46
CA GLU A 323 -2.88 13.89 5.73
C GLU A 323 -2.74 15.12 4.81
N VAL A 324 -2.70 16.31 5.41
CA VAL A 324 -2.52 17.58 4.67
C VAL A 324 -1.12 17.76 4.11
N PHE A 325 -0.13 17.20 4.81
CA PHE A 325 1.27 17.09 4.40
C PHE A 325 1.71 15.64 4.61
N TYR A 326 2.82 15.23 3.98
CA TYR A 326 3.40 13.92 4.28
C TYR A 326 4.17 13.99 5.62
N TYR A 327 3.43 13.98 6.72
CA TYR A 327 3.96 14.28 8.06
C TYR A 327 5.12 13.38 8.45
N ASP A 328 5.06 12.08 8.18
CA ASP A 328 6.18 11.16 8.46
C ASP A 328 7.49 11.62 7.80
N LYS A 329 7.43 12.17 6.57
CA LYS A 329 8.63 12.66 5.87
C LYS A 329 9.14 13.98 6.47
N LEU A 330 8.23 14.86 6.88
CA LEU A 330 8.60 16.12 7.53
C LEU A 330 9.20 15.88 8.92
N GLU A 331 8.63 14.95 9.68
CA GLU A 331 9.14 14.50 10.99
C GLU A 331 10.56 13.95 10.87
N ASN A 332 10.78 12.98 9.97
CA ASN A 332 12.10 12.41 9.73
C ASN A 332 13.13 13.49 9.31
N GLN A 333 12.73 14.48 8.49
CA GLN A 333 13.61 15.57 8.10
C GLN A 333 13.94 16.48 9.30
N LEU A 334 12.95 16.78 10.13
CA LEU A 334 13.15 17.58 11.34
C LEU A 334 14.07 16.89 12.33
N GLU A 335 13.91 15.59 12.56
CA GLU A 335 14.80 14.80 13.43
C GLU A 335 16.25 14.84 12.95
N GLN A 336 16.47 14.75 11.62
CA GLN A 336 17.80 14.86 11.03
C GLN A 336 18.40 16.25 11.26
N ASP A 337 17.63 17.31 11.04
CA ASP A 337 18.09 18.69 11.23
C ASP A 337 18.39 18.99 12.70
N LEU A 338 17.56 18.48 13.63
CA LEU A 338 17.79 18.59 15.07
C LEU A 338 19.07 17.88 15.50
N SER A 339 19.30 16.65 15.02
CA SER A 339 20.52 15.90 15.30
C SER A 339 21.77 16.62 14.80
N GLN A 340 21.72 17.22 13.60
CA GLN A 340 22.84 18.02 13.08
C GLN A 340 23.09 19.30 13.89
N LEU A 341 22.04 19.92 14.44
CA LEU A 341 22.18 21.08 15.31
C LEU A 341 22.84 20.70 16.63
N GLU A 342 22.47 19.57 17.23
CA GLU A 342 23.09 19.04 18.45
C GLU A 342 24.59 18.75 18.24
N GLU A 343 24.94 18.08 17.13
CA GLU A 343 26.35 17.83 16.78
C GLU A 343 27.15 19.13 16.62
N LYS A 344 26.60 20.14 15.94
CA LYS A 344 27.23 21.45 15.79
C LYS A 344 27.39 22.19 17.12
N HIS A 345 26.39 22.12 18.00
CA HIS A 345 26.47 22.69 19.34
C HIS A 345 27.57 22.02 20.16
N GLN A 346 27.67 20.69 20.11
CA GLN A 346 28.70 19.94 20.82
C GLN A 346 30.11 20.23 20.27
N GLN A 347 30.27 20.33 18.95
CA GLN A 347 31.54 20.75 18.33
C GLN A 347 31.93 22.17 18.75
N THR A 348 30.99 23.10 18.78
CA THR A 348 31.22 24.49 19.19
C THR A 348 31.61 24.59 20.67
N GLN A 349 30.95 23.82 21.54
CA GLN A 349 31.31 23.72 22.96
C GLN A 349 32.71 23.12 23.13
N ASN A 350 33.03 22.04 22.41
CA ASN A 350 34.37 21.42 22.45
C ASN A 350 35.47 22.39 21.98
N GLN A 351 35.24 23.16 20.91
CA GLN A 351 36.17 24.19 20.46
C GLN A 351 36.35 25.32 21.49
N LYS A 352 35.27 25.72 22.18
CA LYS A 352 35.32 26.73 23.24
C LYS A 352 36.16 26.22 24.43
N ILE A 353 36.00 24.95 24.82
CA ILE A 353 36.78 24.30 25.88
C ILE A 353 38.27 24.25 25.49
N ILE A 354 38.61 23.78 24.29
CA ILE A 354 39.99 23.71 23.79
C ILE A 354 40.65 25.11 23.79
N ARG A 355 39.92 26.15 23.37
CA ARG A 355 40.42 27.52 23.38
C ARG A 355 40.72 28.02 24.80
N VAL A 356 39.87 27.70 25.77
CA VAL A 356 40.08 28.05 27.18
C VAL A 356 41.31 27.32 27.73
N GLU A 357 41.46 26.01 27.45
CA GLU A 357 42.64 25.23 27.89
C GLU A 357 43.95 25.74 27.30
N LEU A 358 43.99 26.07 26.00
CA LEU A 358 45.17 26.67 25.36
C LEU A 358 45.53 28.04 25.94
N THR A 359 44.52 28.86 26.24
CA THR A 359 44.71 30.16 26.88
C THR A 359 45.33 29.99 28.26
N TYR A 360 44.85 29.01 29.04
CA TYR A 360 45.40 28.68 30.35
C TYR A 360 46.85 28.15 30.27
N GLN A 361 47.14 27.23 29.34
CA GLN A 361 48.50 26.71 29.16
C GLN A 361 49.49 27.83 28.81
N ASN A 362 49.09 28.75 27.93
CA ASN A 362 49.93 29.89 27.56
C ASN A 362 50.15 30.86 28.74
N ALA A 363 49.11 31.19 29.51
CA ALA A 363 49.24 32.03 30.70
C ALA A 363 50.14 31.40 31.76
N ARG A 364 50.00 30.08 32.00
CA ARG A 364 50.87 29.33 32.91
C ARG A 364 52.33 29.34 32.46
N LEU A 365 52.60 29.07 31.18
CA LEU A 365 53.97 29.09 30.63
C LEU A 365 54.59 30.50 30.70
N LEU A 366 53.79 31.56 30.54
CA LEU A 366 54.23 32.94 30.69
C LEU A 366 54.62 33.23 32.15
N ALA A 367 53.77 32.84 33.11
CA ALA A 367 54.06 32.97 34.54
C ALA A 367 55.28 32.16 34.97
N GLU A 368 55.44 30.92 34.48
CA GLU A 368 56.62 30.08 34.74
C GLU A 368 57.91 30.70 34.19
N LYS A 369 57.86 31.38 33.03
CA LYS A 369 58.99 32.17 32.50
C LYS A 369 59.28 33.41 33.35
N LEU A 370 58.26 34.15 33.74
CA LEU A 370 58.41 35.36 34.57
C LEU A 370 58.89 35.04 35.98
N ILE A 371 58.63 33.85 36.52
CA ILE A 371 59.18 33.39 37.80
C ILE A 371 60.69 33.07 37.72
N GLN A 372 61.23 32.83 36.52
CA GLN A 372 62.68 32.64 36.32
C GLN A 372 63.46 33.96 36.23
N ASP A 373 62.77 35.07 35.94
CA ASP A 373 63.33 36.41 35.96
C ASP A 373 62.98 37.04 37.33
N GLU A 374 63.89 36.98 38.30
CA GLU A 374 63.69 37.52 39.65
C GLU A 374 63.47 39.05 39.62
N ASP A 375 62.22 39.50 39.73
CA ASP A 375 61.83 40.82 40.26
C ASP A 375 60.36 40.81 40.75
N ASP A 376 60.05 41.62 41.76
CA ASP A 376 58.88 41.59 42.67
C ASP A 376 57.45 41.73 42.06
N GLU A 377 57.25 41.55 40.74
CA GLU A 377 55.91 41.55 40.08
C GLU A 377 55.16 40.18 40.17
N VAL A 378 55.77 39.18 40.81
CA VAL A 378 55.33 37.77 40.78
C VAL A 378 54.05 37.49 41.59
N GLU A 379 53.71 38.32 42.58
CA GLU A 379 52.62 38.01 43.51
C GLU A 379 51.22 38.33 42.95
N TRP A 380 51.09 39.38 42.13
CA TRP A 380 49.84 39.71 41.42
C TRP A 380 49.48 38.68 40.34
N LEU A 381 50.47 38.21 39.57
CA LEU A 381 50.29 37.18 38.53
C LEU A 381 49.91 35.80 39.09
N LYS A 382 50.44 35.43 40.27
CA LYS A 382 50.02 34.19 40.97
C LYS A 382 48.55 34.24 41.38
N SER A 383 48.06 35.40 41.80
CA SER A 383 46.64 35.61 42.14
C SER A 383 45.75 35.46 40.90
N GLU A 384 46.13 36.05 39.76
CA GLU A 384 45.38 35.94 38.49
C GLU A 384 45.32 34.49 37.98
N VAL A 385 46.43 33.74 38.09
CA VAL A 385 46.47 32.31 37.71
C VAL A 385 45.57 31.46 38.60
N GLU A 386 45.46 31.75 39.90
CA GLU A 386 44.54 31.03 40.79
C GLU A 386 43.07 31.42 40.61
N GLU A 387 42.76 32.70 40.37
CA GLU A 387 41.40 33.10 39.97
C GLU A 387 40.96 32.41 38.67
N PHE A 388 41.87 32.31 37.69
CA PHE A 388 41.58 31.64 36.43
C PHE A 388 41.44 30.11 36.58
N LYS A 389 42.23 29.47 37.45
CA LYS A 389 42.04 28.04 37.80
C LYS A 389 40.67 27.78 38.42
N LYS A 390 40.20 28.70 39.26
CA LYS A 390 38.89 28.62 39.90
C LYS A 390 37.76 28.77 38.88
N PHE A 391 37.86 29.73 37.97
CA PHE A 391 36.93 29.91 36.85
C PHE A 391 36.85 28.70 35.92
N VAL A 392 37.98 28.03 35.63
CA VAL A 392 38.01 26.80 34.81
C VAL A 392 37.39 25.60 35.53
N ALA A 393 37.52 25.51 36.85
CA ALA A 393 36.88 24.46 37.64
C ALA A 393 35.35 24.58 37.68
N GLU A 394 34.81 25.79 37.54
CA GLU A 394 33.36 26.07 37.47
C GLU A 394 32.74 25.82 36.07
N LEU A 395 33.56 25.61 35.04
CA LEU A 395 33.13 25.33 33.66
C LEU A 395 33.03 23.83 33.31
N LYS A 396 33.40 22.94 34.24
CA LYS A 396 33.22 21.48 34.16
C LYS A 396 31.96 21.07 34.91
#